data_AF-A0A1F8SZ29-F1
#
_entry.id   AF-A0A1F8SZ29-F1
#
_cell.length_a   1.000
_cell.length_b   1.000
_cell.length_c   1.000
_cell.angle_alpha   90.00
_cell.angle_beta   90.00
_cell.angle_gamma   90.00
#
_symmetry.space_group_name_H-M   'P 1'
#
loop_
_entity.id
_entity.type
_entity.pdbx_description
1 polymer ?
#
loop_
_entity_poly.entity_id
_entity_poly.type
_entity_poly.pdbx_seq_one_letter_code
_entity_poly.pdbx_strand_id
1 'polypeptide(L)'
;MLYENAAFTIASTVSGQAMIEASHSAGGNVPRHVSGLDAKLCGEVAHAVRGMKLEEANALVKQLITIYEPQLNTQPIGMPFEQVYDIDKIEPTSEWQDTYNEVRDELIEMGLPLDRIVI
;
A
#
# COMPACT_ATOMS: atom_id res chain seq x y z
N MET A 1 -1.97 1.81 -6.92
CA MET A 1 -2.31 2.12 -5.52
C MET A 1 -1.48 1.38 -4.48
N LEU A 2 -1.54 0.04 -4.36
CA LEU A 2 -0.87 -0.66 -3.24
C LEU A 2 0.67 -0.44 -3.20
N TYR A 3 1.37 -0.52 -4.34
CA TYR A 3 2.80 -0.17 -4.39
C TYR A 3 3.09 1.31 -4.06
N GLU A 4 2.21 2.23 -4.47
CA GLU A 4 2.32 3.66 -4.16
C GLU A 4 2.17 3.90 -2.65
N ASN A 5 1.19 3.24 -2.02
CA ASN A 5 0.99 3.27 -0.58
C ASN A 5 2.21 2.70 0.17
N ALA A 6 2.78 1.60 -0.31
CA ALA A 6 4.00 1.03 0.26
C ALA A 6 5.17 2.02 0.16
N ALA A 7 5.42 2.59 -1.03
CA ALA A 7 6.50 3.56 -1.23
C ALA A 7 6.35 4.81 -0.36
N PHE A 8 5.14 5.38 -0.31
CA PHE A 8 4.80 6.51 0.57
C PHE A 8 5.04 6.15 2.04
N THR A 9 4.52 5.01 2.49
CA THR A 9 4.58 4.61 3.89
C THR A 9 6.02 4.34 4.33
N ILE A 10 6.83 3.67 3.50
CA ILE A 10 8.25 3.44 3.76
C ILE A 10 8.94 4.79 3.96
N ALA A 11 8.83 5.69 2.98
CA ALA A 11 9.50 6.98 2.99
C ALA A 11 9.08 7.83 4.20
N SER A 12 7.78 7.94 4.46
CA SER A 12 7.23 8.73 5.57
C SER A 12 7.66 8.18 6.92
N THR A 13 7.58 6.86 7.12
CA THR A 13 7.87 6.23 8.41
C THR A 13 9.36 6.37 8.77
N VAL A 14 10.28 6.02 7.85
CA VAL A 14 11.72 6.11 8.15
C VAL A 14 12.21 7.54 8.28
N SER A 15 11.48 8.51 7.70
CA SER A 15 11.75 9.95 7.85
C SER A 15 11.19 10.53 9.16
N GLY A 16 10.56 9.73 10.00
CA GLY A 16 10.11 10.14 11.33
C GLY A 16 8.70 10.74 11.40
N GLN A 17 7.82 10.46 10.44
CA GLN A 17 6.41 10.83 10.58
C GLN A 17 5.78 10.16 11.80
N ALA A 18 5.06 10.96 12.60
CA ALA A 18 4.36 10.48 13.79
C ALA A 18 3.04 9.78 13.47
N MET A 19 2.47 10.01 12.28
CA MET A 19 1.19 9.47 11.84
C MET A 19 1.19 9.30 10.33
N ILE A 20 0.57 8.22 9.87
CA ILE A 20 0.37 7.92 8.45
C ILE A 20 -1.12 8.13 8.14
N GLU A 21 -1.43 9.20 7.41
CA GLU A 21 -2.79 9.49 6.91
C GLU A 21 -2.91 8.96 5.48
N ALA A 22 -3.29 7.69 5.35
CA ALA A 22 -3.45 7.00 4.08
C ALA A 22 -4.56 5.93 4.14
N SER A 23 -5.16 5.54 3.02
CA SER A 23 -4.84 5.99 1.64
C SER A 23 -5.79 7.06 1.10
N HIS A 24 -5.28 7.81 0.12
CA HIS A 24 -6.05 8.74 -0.71
C HIS A 24 -6.15 8.18 -2.15
N SER A 25 -6.64 6.94 -2.27
CA SER A 25 -6.86 6.28 -3.55
C SER A 25 -7.73 7.13 -4.49
N ALA A 26 -7.49 7.00 -5.80
CA ALA A 26 -8.04 7.90 -6.83
C ALA A 26 -7.79 9.40 -6.56
N GLY A 27 -6.63 9.74 -5.99
CA GLY A 27 -6.26 11.12 -5.67
C GLY A 27 -7.12 11.79 -4.61
N GLY A 28 -7.93 11.02 -3.87
CA GLY A 28 -8.86 11.54 -2.86
C GLY A 28 -9.99 12.43 -3.43
N ASN A 29 -10.18 12.44 -4.75
CA ASN A 29 -11.16 13.31 -5.41
C ASN A 29 -12.32 12.54 -6.06
N VAL A 30 -12.23 11.21 -6.16
CA VAL A 30 -13.32 10.35 -6.65
C VAL A 30 -14.01 9.67 -5.46
N PRO A 31 -15.31 9.92 -5.21
CA PRO A 31 -16.02 9.32 -4.11
C PRO A 31 -15.95 7.79 -4.13
N ARG A 32 -15.81 7.20 -2.94
CA ARG A 32 -15.90 5.75 -2.70
C ARG A 32 -14.80 4.91 -3.34
N HIS A 33 -13.69 5.49 -3.81
CA HIS A 33 -12.57 4.73 -4.39
C HIS A 33 -11.45 4.51 -3.37
N VAL A 34 -11.79 4.07 -2.15
CA VAL A 34 -10.84 3.74 -1.08
C VAL A 34 -11.35 2.52 -0.32
N SER A 35 -10.46 1.63 0.10
CA SER A 35 -10.81 0.41 0.81
C SER A 35 -9.98 0.19 2.08
N GLY A 36 -10.44 -0.70 2.94
CA GLY A 36 -9.72 -1.07 4.17
C GLY A 36 -8.37 -1.74 3.90
N LEU A 37 -8.20 -2.44 2.78
CA LEU A 37 -6.93 -3.11 2.44
C LEU A 37 -5.82 -2.09 2.12
N ASP A 38 -6.18 -0.93 1.56
CA ASP A 38 -5.23 0.15 1.33
C ASP A 38 -4.60 0.62 2.66
N ALA A 39 -5.44 0.90 3.66
CA ALA A 39 -5.01 1.33 4.98
C ALA A 39 -4.29 0.22 5.75
N LYS A 40 -4.75 -1.03 5.62
CA LYS A 40 -4.11 -2.21 6.22
C LYS A 40 -2.66 -2.34 5.73
N LEU A 41 -2.42 -2.21 4.42
CA LEU A 41 -1.07 -2.26 3.86
C LEU A 41 -0.18 -1.16 4.47
N CYS A 42 -0.67 0.08 4.54
CA CYS A 42 0.07 1.18 5.18
C CYS A 42 0.42 0.86 6.64
N GLY A 43 -0.52 0.29 7.40
CA GLY A 43 -0.26 -0.15 8.77
C GLY A 43 0.85 -1.20 8.85
N GLU A 44 0.73 -2.28 8.06
CA GLU A 44 1.73 -3.35 8.01
C GLU A 44 3.11 -2.82 7.60
N VAL A 45 3.19 -2.01 6.54
CA VAL A 45 4.44 -1.44 6.04
C VAL A 45 5.09 -0.51 7.07
N ALA A 46 4.31 0.36 7.72
CA ALA A 46 4.82 1.25 8.78
C ALA A 46 5.41 0.45 9.95
N HIS A 47 4.77 -0.64 10.34
CA HIS A 47 5.30 -1.56 11.35
C HIS A 47 6.56 -2.29 10.86
N ALA A 48 6.62 -2.68 9.58
CA ALA A 48 7.73 -3.43 9.00
C ALA A 48 9.05 -2.64 9.02
N VAL A 49 8.99 -1.36 8.69
CA VAL A 49 10.19 -0.53 8.45
C VAL A 49 10.73 0.15 9.72
N ARG A 50 10.19 -0.16 10.89
CA ARG A 50 10.69 0.37 12.17
C ARG A 50 12.19 0.08 12.33
N GLY A 51 13.00 1.12 12.46
CA GLY A 51 14.45 0.98 12.61
C GLY A 51 15.21 0.54 11.35
N MET A 52 14.55 0.51 10.18
CA MET A 52 15.22 0.32 8.89
C MET A 52 16.16 1.49 8.61
N LYS A 53 17.31 1.23 7.98
CA LYS A 53 18.26 2.29 7.61
C LYS A 53 17.72 3.11 6.44
N LEU A 54 18.05 4.39 6.40
CA LEU A 54 17.60 5.29 5.33
C LEU A 54 18.08 4.83 3.94
N GLU A 55 19.28 4.26 3.84
CA GLU A 55 19.83 3.77 2.58
C GLU A 55 19.05 2.56 2.04
N GLU A 56 18.67 1.64 2.93
CA GLU A 56 17.86 0.45 2.61
C GLU A 56 16.46 0.87 2.16
N ALA A 57 15.82 1.78 2.93
CA ALA A 57 14.50 2.31 2.61
C ALA A 57 14.50 3.08 1.27
N ASN A 58 15.52 3.89 1.01
CA ASN A 58 15.65 4.64 -0.25
C ASN A 58 15.83 3.70 -1.45
N ALA A 59 16.54 2.58 -1.29
CA ALA A 59 16.67 1.58 -2.35
C ALA A 59 15.31 0.91 -2.65
N LEU A 60 14.57 0.51 -1.62
CA LEU A 60 13.22 -0.07 -1.77
C LEU A 60 12.23 0.90 -2.43
N VAL A 61 12.19 2.15 -1.97
CA VAL A 61 11.31 3.18 -2.55
C VAL A 61 11.61 3.40 -4.03
N LYS A 62 12.90 3.48 -4.41
CA LYS A 62 13.28 3.60 -5.83
C LYS A 62 12.85 2.40 -6.65
N GLN A 63 12.96 1.18 -6.12
CA GLN A 63 12.48 -0.01 -6.80
C GLN A 63 10.97 0.04 -7.02
N LEU A 64 10.19 0.41 -5.99
CA LEU A 64 8.74 0.53 -6.08
C LEU A 64 8.29 1.58 -7.10
N ILE A 65 8.97 2.74 -7.15
CA ILE A 65 8.66 3.80 -8.12
C ILE A 65 8.67 3.27 -9.56
N THR A 66 9.62 2.40 -9.90
CA THR A 66 9.72 1.87 -11.28
C THR A 66 8.50 1.05 -11.72
N ILE A 67 7.73 0.52 -10.77
CA ILE A 67 6.54 -0.30 -11.04
C ILE A 67 5.36 0.57 -11.49
N TYR A 68 5.11 1.68 -10.78
CA TYR A 68 3.92 2.51 -11.01
C TYR A 68 4.20 3.79 -11.81
N GLU A 69 5.44 4.27 -11.86
CA GLU A 69 5.82 5.49 -12.60
C GLU A 69 5.33 5.49 -14.07
N PRO A 70 5.42 4.38 -14.84
CA PRO A 70 4.92 4.36 -16.22
C PRO A 70 3.42 4.63 -16.36
N GLN A 71 2.64 4.43 -15.30
CA GLN A 71 1.18 4.57 -15.30
C GLN A 71 0.70 5.87 -14.66
N LEU A 72 1.58 6.70 -14.09
CA LEU A 72 1.15 7.92 -13.38
C LEU A 72 0.32 8.87 -14.25
N ASN A 73 0.66 9.00 -15.54
CA ASN A 73 -0.05 9.87 -16.48
C ASN A 73 -1.44 9.33 -16.87
N THR A 74 -1.71 8.04 -16.70
CA THR A 74 -3.02 7.46 -17.05
C THR A 74 -4.04 7.61 -15.92
N GLN A 75 -3.58 7.90 -14.70
CA GLN A 75 -4.41 8.11 -13.51
C GLN A 75 -5.47 7.02 -13.32
N PRO A 76 -5.07 5.74 -13.17
CA PRO A 76 -6.01 4.65 -13.00
C PRO A 76 -6.78 4.84 -11.68
N ILE A 77 -8.09 5.06 -11.78
CA ILE A 77 -8.93 5.37 -10.61
C ILE A 77 -9.29 4.12 -9.78
N GLY A 78 -9.09 2.93 -10.32
CA GLY A 78 -9.47 1.67 -9.67
C GLY A 78 -10.99 1.44 -9.66
N MET A 79 -11.47 0.70 -8.66
CA MET A 79 -12.88 0.36 -8.49
C MET A 79 -13.44 1.02 -7.22
N PRO A 80 -14.74 1.36 -7.19
CA PRO A 80 -15.38 1.85 -5.98
C PRO A 80 -15.51 0.73 -4.93
N PHE A 81 -15.64 1.11 -3.66
CA PHE A 81 -15.70 0.25 -2.49
C PHE A 81 -16.71 -0.88 -2.66
N GLU A 82 -17.89 -0.58 -3.19
CA GLU A 82 -18.98 -1.54 -3.40
C GLU A 82 -18.67 -2.63 -4.42
N GLN A 83 -17.61 -2.49 -5.21
CA GLN A 83 -17.15 -3.50 -6.17
C GLN A 83 -15.96 -4.32 -5.65
N VAL A 84 -15.32 -3.88 -4.56
CA VAL A 84 -14.16 -4.57 -3.97
C VAL A 84 -14.44 -5.10 -2.57
N TYR A 85 -15.63 -4.85 -2.02
CA TYR A 85 -16.08 -5.32 -0.71
C TYR A 85 -17.53 -5.84 -0.75
N ASP A 86 -17.79 -6.91 0.00
CA ASP A 86 -19.12 -7.30 0.46
C ASP A 86 -19.55 -6.28 1.53
N ILE A 87 -20.51 -5.41 1.19
CA ILE A 87 -20.94 -4.30 2.06
C ILE A 87 -21.69 -4.80 3.29
N ASP A 88 -22.36 -5.95 3.21
CA ASP A 88 -23.12 -6.47 4.34
C ASP A 88 -22.19 -7.07 5.40
N LYS A 89 -21.07 -7.68 4.96
CA LYS A 89 -20.06 -8.28 5.86
C LYS A 89 -18.90 -7.36 6.18
N ILE A 90 -18.67 -6.34 5.36
CA ILE A 90 -17.48 -5.47 5.40
C ILE A 90 -16.20 -6.31 5.21
N GLU A 91 -16.22 -7.21 4.23
CA GLU A 91 -15.11 -8.08 3.85
C GLU A 91 -14.69 -7.81 2.40
N PRO A 92 -13.39 -7.82 2.07
CA PRO A 92 -12.95 -7.67 0.69
C PRO A 92 -13.45 -8.83 -0.17
N THR A 93 -13.67 -8.58 -1.46
CA THR A 93 -13.88 -9.66 -2.43
C THR A 93 -12.63 -10.53 -2.53
N SER A 94 -12.81 -11.77 -2.98
CA SER A 94 -11.68 -12.68 -3.25
C SER A 94 -10.64 -12.05 -4.15
N GLU A 95 -11.08 -11.39 -5.22
CA GLU A 95 -10.22 -10.77 -6.22
C GLU A 95 -9.39 -9.63 -5.63
N TRP A 96 -9.99 -8.80 -4.77
CA TRP A 96 -9.27 -7.71 -4.12
C TRP A 96 -8.33 -8.22 -3.02
N GLN A 97 -8.74 -9.25 -2.28
CA GLN A 97 -7.90 -9.91 -1.30
C GLN A 97 -6.69 -10.60 -1.95
N ASP A 98 -6.88 -11.24 -3.11
CA ASP A 98 -5.81 -11.89 -3.87
C ASP A 98 -4.83 -10.86 -4.41
N THR A 99 -5.32 -9.73 -4.95
CA THR A 99 -4.46 -8.61 -5.37
C THR A 99 -3.62 -8.08 -4.21
N TYR A 100 -4.22 -7.95 -3.02
CA TYR A 100 -3.49 -7.56 -1.82
C TYR A 100 -2.40 -8.57 -1.45
N ASN A 101 -2.73 -9.86 -1.47
CA ASN A 101 -1.80 -10.93 -1.12
C ASN A 101 -0.62 -10.98 -2.10
N GLU A 102 -0.88 -10.89 -3.40
CA GLU A 102 0.14 -10.85 -4.45
C GLU A 102 1.11 -9.68 -4.24
N VAL A 103 0.58 -8.46 -4.07
CA VAL A 103 1.43 -7.28 -3.81
C VAL A 103 2.22 -7.44 -2.51
N ARG A 104 1.62 -8.00 -1.47
CA ARG A 104 2.29 -8.25 -0.19
C ARG A 104 3.45 -9.22 -0.33
N ASP A 105 3.26 -10.30 -1.09
CA ASP A 105 4.30 -11.29 -1.35
C ASP A 105 5.44 -10.70 -2.19
N GLU A 106 5.12 -9.92 -3.23
CA GLU A 106 6.13 -9.20 -4.01
C GLU A 106 6.94 -8.21 -3.15
N LEU A 107 6.29 -7.49 -2.24
CA LEU A 107 6.99 -6.60 -1.30
C LEU A 107 7.97 -7.38 -0.41
N ILE A 108 7.60 -8.58 0.03
CA ILE A 108 8.49 -9.48 0.77
C ILE A 108 9.69 -9.89 -0.09
N GLU A 109 9.45 -10.28 -1.34
CA GLU A 109 10.51 -10.64 -2.28
C GLU A 109 11.48 -9.49 -2.56
N MET A 110 10.99 -8.25 -2.55
CA MET A 110 11.84 -7.04 -2.66
C MET A 110 12.67 -6.78 -1.41
N GLY A 111 12.42 -7.48 -0.30
CA GLY A 111 13.16 -7.37 0.96
C GLY A 111 12.45 -6.57 2.04
N LEU A 112 11.16 -6.25 1.87
CA LEU A 112 10.36 -5.64 2.92
C LEU A 112 9.96 -6.71 3.97
N PRO A 113 10.26 -6.54 5.26
CA PRO A 113 10.11 -7.61 6.26
C PRO A 113 8.68 -7.78 6.78
N LEU A 114 7.70 -7.93 5.87
CA LEU A 114 6.28 -8.11 6.20
C LEU A 114 5.98 -9.53 6.73
N ASP A 115 6.81 -10.51 6.42
CA ASP A 115 6.75 -11.90 6.90
C ASP A 115 6.93 -12.01 8.43
N ARG A 116 7.58 -11.02 9.05
CA ARG A 116 7.84 -10.99 10.50
C ARG A 116 6.69 -10.41 11.31
N ILE A 117 5.69 -9.85 10.65
CA ILE A 117 4.58 -9.18 11.33
C ILE A 117 3.46 -10.19 11.54
N VAL A 118 3.16 -10.45 12.81
CA VAL A 118 1.95 -11.16 13.23
C VAL A 118 0.97 -10.09 13.66
N ILE A 119 0.02 -9.73 12.79
CA ILE A 119 -1.12 -8.86 13.12
C ILE A 119 -2.39 -9.71 13.11
#